data_AF-A0A4Z2J0E4-F1
#
_entry.id   AF-A0A4Z2J0E4-F1
#
_cell.length_a   1.000
_cell.length_b   1.000
_cell.length_c   1.000
_cell.angle_alpha   90.00
_cell.angle_beta   90.00
_cell.angle_gamma   90.00
#
_symmetry.space_group_name_H-M   'P 1'
#
loop_
_entity.id
_entity.type
_entity.pdbx_description
1 polymer ?
#
loop_
_entity_poly.entity_id
_entity_poly.type
_entity_poly.pdbx_seq_one_letter_code
_entity_poly.pdbx_strand_id
1 'polypeptide(L)'
;MCVTKMFVIDKVEADNVSLGQFDISGSKYTPEGEVTRNGMPVKCSQYDGLVELATICALCNDSSLDYNESKGIYEKVGEATETALSCLVEKMNVFNTEVRGLSKVERANACCSVIKQLMKKEFTLEFSRDRKSMSVYCSPAKSGKTPVGNKMFVKGAPEGVIDRCSYIRVGTSRVPLTGPVKDNILSTELTFVGCVGMLDPPRKEVMGSIQLCRAAGIRVIMITGDNKGTAVAICRRIGIFTEEEDVTGKAFTGREFDDLDLYDQKIAVRKAGCFARVEPSHKSKIVEFLQGFDEITAMVSRKERIE
;
A
#
# COMPACT_ATOMS: atom_id res chain seq x y z
N MET A 1 4.92 -6.10 5.88
CA MET A 1 4.70 -5.07 4.85
C MET A 1 6.02 -4.71 4.19
N CYS A 2 6.10 -4.74 2.86
CA CYS A 2 7.19 -4.18 2.08
C CYS A 2 6.68 -3.73 0.70
N VAL A 3 7.32 -2.73 0.09
CA VAL A 3 7.05 -2.37 -1.30
C VAL A 3 7.72 -3.39 -2.21
N THR A 4 6.97 -3.92 -3.17
CA THR A 4 7.43 -4.97 -4.09
C THR A 4 7.39 -4.52 -5.54
N LYS A 5 6.52 -3.55 -5.86
CA LYS A 5 6.40 -2.96 -7.18
C LYS A 5 6.19 -1.46 -7.08
N MET A 6 6.59 -0.73 -8.11
CA MET A 6 6.17 0.65 -8.32
C MET A 6 6.05 0.93 -9.80
N PHE A 7 5.30 1.98 -10.16
CA PHE A 7 5.28 2.49 -11.51
C PHE A 7 5.26 4.01 -11.55
N VAL A 8 5.82 4.54 -12.64
CA VAL A 8 5.71 5.94 -13.06
C VAL A 8 5.26 5.98 -14.52
N ILE A 9 4.85 7.15 -15.00
CA ILE A 9 4.45 7.31 -16.40
C ILE A 9 5.67 7.63 -17.24
N ASP A 10 5.99 6.78 -18.21
CA ASP A 10 7.11 6.98 -19.14
C ASP A 10 6.74 7.91 -20.28
N LYS A 11 5.52 7.74 -20.83
CA LYS A 11 5.08 8.45 -22.03
C LYS A 11 3.55 8.52 -22.10
N VAL A 12 3.05 9.60 -22.67
CA VAL A 12 1.64 9.77 -23.04
C VAL A 12 1.60 10.17 -24.52
N GLU A 13 0.89 9.39 -25.34
CA GLU A 13 0.69 9.66 -26.77
C GLU A 13 -0.79 9.51 -27.12
N ALA A 14 -1.45 10.63 -27.43
CA ALA A 14 -2.90 10.68 -27.61
C ALA A 14 -3.61 10.02 -26.40
N ASP A 15 -4.37 8.94 -26.63
CA ASP A 15 -5.11 8.20 -25.60
C ASP A 15 -4.30 7.04 -24.97
N ASN A 16 -3.04 6.82 -25.40
CA ASN A 16 -2.21 5.75 -24.90
C ASN A 16 -1.24 6.25 -23.82
N VAL A 17 -1.20 5.53 -22.69
CA VAL A 17 -0.29 5.78 -21.58
C VAL A 17 0.68 4.60 -21.43
N SER A 18 1.98 4.87 -21.50
CA SER A 18 3.03 3.89 -21.25
C SER A 18 3.51 3.98 -19.80
N LEU A 19 3.52 2.85 -19.10
CA LEU A 19 3.95 2.75 -17.70
C LEU A 19 5.37 2.18 -17.61
N GLY A 20 6.24 2.87 -16.88
CA GLY A 20 7.50 2.33 -16.42
C GLY A 20 7.28 1.53 -15.15
N GLN A 21 7.24 0.21 -15.25
CA GLN A 21 7.10 -0.69 -14.08
C GLN A 21 8.47 -1.11 -13.55
N PHE A 22 8.59 -1.11 -12.23
CA PHE A 22 9.80 -1.51 -11.51
C PHE A 22 9.46 -2.53 -10.43
N ASP A 23 10.34 -3.50 -10.24
CA ASP A 23 10.27 -4.48 -9.17
C ASP A 23 11.30 -4.11 -8.08
N ILE A 24 10.92 -4.32 -6.82
CA ILE A 24 11.75 -3.97 -5.66
C ILE A 24 12.00 -5.24 -4.86
N SER A 25 13.28 -5.55 -4.65
CA SER A 25 13.69 -6.70 -3.84
C SER A 25 13.76 -6.35 -2.34
N GLY A 26 13.93 -7.38 -1.53
CA GLY A 26 13.97 -7.28 -0.07
C GLY A 26 12.60 -7.46 0.58
N SER A 27 12.61 -7.91 1.83
CA SER A 27 11.41 -8.19 2.61
C SER A 27 11.51 -7.56 3.99
N LYS A 28 10.37 -7.39 4.67
CA LYS A 28 10.30 -6.70 5.97
C LYS A 28 10.80 -5.25 5.87
N TYR A 29 11.27 -4.71 7.00
CA TYR A 29 11.86 -3.39 7.10
C TYR A 29 13.37 -3.54 6.95
N THR A 30 13.89 -3.28 5.76
CA THR A 30 15.34 -3.20 5.52
C THR A 30 15.58 -2.14 4.45
N PRO A 31 16.59 -1.27 4.62
CA PRO A 31 17.02 -0.33 3.60
C PRO A 31 17.83 -1.02 2.48
N GLU A 32 18.12 -2.31 2.62
CA GLU A 32 18.83 -3.13 1.63
C GLU A 32 17.87 -3.74 0.61
N GLY A 33 18.21 -3.62 -0.66
CA GLY A 33 17.43 -4.15 -1.77
C GLY A 33 17.82 -3.44 -3.06
N GLU A 34 17.35 -4.00 -4.16
CA GLU A 34 17.60 -3.51 -5.51
C GLU A 34 16.28 -3.13 -6.17
N VAL A 35 16.34 -2.10 -7.00
CA VAL A 35 15.26 -1.75 -7.92
C VAL A 35 15.65 -2.27 -9.29
N THR A 36 14.77 -3.08 -9.89
CA THR A 36 14.97 -3.63 -11.22
C THR A 36 13.85 -3.24 -12.16
N ARG A 37 14.15 -3.20 -13.45
CA ARG A 37 13.19 -3.03 -14.54
C ARG A 37 13.45 -4.13 -15.56
N ASN A 38 12.43 -4.93 -15.87
CA ASN A 38 12.56 -6.12 -16.74
C ASN A 38 13.68 -7.07 -16.27
N GLY A 39 13.81 -7.26 -14.95
CA GLY A 39 14.84 -8.12 -14.34
C GLY A 39 16.24 -7.51 -14.25
N MET A 40 16.48 -6.33 -14.82
CA MET A 40 17.79 -5.67 -14.81
C MET A 40 17.86 -4.58 -13.74
N PRO A 41 18.92 -4.49 -12.92
CA PRO A 41 19.11 -3.41 -11.97
C PRO A 41 19.14 -2.03 -12.64
N VAL A 42 18.49 -1.04 -12.02
CA VAL A 42 18.44 0.34 -12.54
C VAL A 42 18.91 1.34 -11.50
N LYS A 43 19.47 2.46 -11.98
CA LYS A 43 19.73 3.63 -11.15
C LYS A 43 18.49 4.52 -11.13
N CYS A 44 17.79 4.58 -10.00
CA CYS A 44 16.55 5.36 -9.89
C CYS A 44 16.77 6.87 -10.13
N SER A 45 17.99 7.36 -9.89
CA SER A 45 18.39 8.75 -10.18
C SER A 45 18.30 9.14 -11.66
N GLN A 46 18.17 8.18 -12.58
CA GLN A 46 18.01 8.42 -14.01
C GLN A 46 16.55 8.68 -14.43
N TYR A 47 15.60 8.59 -13.51
CA TYR A 47 14.17 8.72 -13.79
C TYR A 47 13.57 9.84 -12.92
N ASP A 48 13.28 10.99 -13.50
CA ASP A 48 12.73 12.14 -12.77
C ASP A 48 11.44 11.81 -12.00
N GLY A 49 10.58 10.97 -12.60
CA GLY A 49 9.36 10.49 -11.96
C GLY A 49 9.65 9.69 -10.67
N LEU A 50 10.74 8.92 -10.63
CA LEU A 50 11.17 8.21 -9.42
C LEU A 50 11.74 9.15 -8.38
N VAL A 51 12.41 10.24 -8.77
CA VAL A 51 12.87 11.29 -7.85
C VAL A 51 11.66 11.94 -7.16
N GLU A 52 10.63 12.34 -7.90
CA GLU A 52 9.41 12.94 -7.32
C GLU A 52 8.62 11.91 -6.49
N LEU A 53 8.55 10.65 -6.93
CA LEU A 53 7.92 9.55 -6.17
C LEU A 53 8.61 9.32 -4.82
N ALA A 54 9.94 9.21 -4.80
CA ALA A 54 10.72 9.09 -3.56
C ALA A 54 10.54 10.32 -2.67
N THR A 55 10.44 11.51 -3.27
CA THR A 55 10.18 12.76 -2.54
C THR A 55 8.84 12.70 -1.81
N ILE A 56 7.76 12.27 -2.50
CA ILE A 56 6.44 12.07 -1.89
C ILE A 56 6.52 11.04 -0.76
N CYS A 57 7.18 9.90 -0.99
CA CYS A 57 7.31 8.82 -0.02
C CYS A 57 8.06 9.22 1.25
N ALA A 58 9.04 10.12 1.16
CA ALA A 58 9.84 10.58 2.31
C ALA A 58 9.19 11.74 3.08
N LEU A 59 8.51 12.66 2.39
CA LEU A 59 7.94 13.88 2.99
C LEU A 59 6.51 13.67 3.48
N CYS A 60 5.67 13.02 2.68
CA CYS A 60 4.29 12.70 3.06
C CYS A 60 4.30 11.43 3.92
N ASN A 61 5.01 11.47 5.06
CA ASN A 61 5.32 10.31 5.88
C ASN A 61 5.71 10.77 7.30
N ASP A 62 5.13 10.13 8.32
CA ASP A 62 5.42 10.39 9.73
C ASP A 62 6.18 9.24 10.40
N SER A 63 6.55 8.22 9.64
CA SER A 63 7.25 7.02 10.09
C SER A 63 8.71 6.99 9.64
N SER A 64 9.51 6.16 10.31
CA SER A 64 10.94 6.00 10.03
C SER A 64 11.40 4.56 10.27
N LEU A 65 12.67 4.31 9.93
CA LEU A 65 13.38 3.09 10.30
C LEU A 65 14.26 3.36 11.52
N ASP A 66 14.35 2.39 12.41
CA ASP A 66 15.32 2.38 13.49
C ASP A 66 16.14 1.10 13.43
N TYR A 67 17.42 1.14 13.79
CA TYR A 67 18.24 -0.07 13.87
C TYR A 67 18.41 -0.47 15.33
N ASN A 68 17.77 -1.58 15.71
CA ASN A 68 17.88 -2.13 17.04
C ASN A 68 19.18 -2.94 17.16
N GLU A 69 20.21 -2.35 17.78
CA GLU A 69 21.52 -2.97 17.94
C GLU A 69 21.45 -4.28 18.74
N SER A 70 20.62 -4.32 19.80
CA SER A 70 20.47 -5.49 20.66
C SER A 70 19.89 -6.71 19.92
N LYS A 71 18.96 -6.47 18.99
CA LYS A 71 18.34 -7.53 18.17
C LYS A 71 19.04 -7.75 16.84
N GLY A 72 19.93 -6.84 16.44
CA GLY A 72 20.62 -6.89 15.16
C GLY A 72 19.71 -6.70 13.94
N ILE A 73 18.56 -6.03 14.09
CA ILE A 73 17.56 -5.87 13.03
C ILE A 73 17.07 -4.43 12.90
N TYR A 74 16.65 -4.06 11.69
CA TYR A 74 15.88 -2.84 11.46
C TYR A 74 14.43 -3.05 11.92
N GLU A 75 13.94 -2.13 12.73
CA GLU A 75 12.58 -2.09 13.26
C GLU A 75 11.81 -0.90 12.68
N LYS A 76 10.48 -1.02 12.68
CA LYS A 76 9.61 0.09 12.28
C LYS A 76 9.45 1.06 13.44
N VAL A 77 9.45 2.35 13.13
CA VAL A 77 8.93 3.39 14.02
C VAL A 77 7.74 4.04 13.30
N GLY A 78 6.57 3.98 13.92
CA GLY A 78 5.30 4.40 13.30
C GLY A 78 4.55 3.28 12.58
N GLU A 79 3.79 3.66 11.55
CA GLU A 79 2.89 2.77 10.81
C GLU A 79 3.63 1.86 9.82
N ALA A 80 3.15 0.61 9.70
CA ALA A 80 3.77 -0.41 8.85
C ALA A 80 3.82 -0.02 7.36
N THR A 81 2.76 0.62 6.87
CA THR A 81 2.61 1.10 5.49
C THR A 81 3.58 2.21 5.18
N GLU A 82 3.71 3.17 6.09
CA GLU A 82 4.60 4.32 5.98
C GLU A 82 6.08 3.95 6.13
N THR A 83 6.44 3.10 7.10
CA THR A 83 7.82 2.59 7.21
C THR A 83 8.24 1.84 5.94
N ALA A 84 7.33 1.12 5.28
CA ALA A 84 7.63 0.47 4.01
C ALA A 84 7.98 1.47 2.89
N LEU A 85 7.40 2.68 2.91
CA LEU A 85 7.77 3.78 2.01
C LEU A 85 9.15 4.35 2.37
N SER A 86 9.48 4.45 3.67
CA SER A 86 10.83 4.86 4.10
C SER A 86 11.88 3.85 3.62
N CYS A 87 11.63 2.53 3.75
CA CYS A 87 12.48 1.50 3.16
C CYS A 87 12.64 1.67 1.65
N LEU A 88 11.54 1.97 0.94
CA LEU A 88 11.57 2.16 -0.51
C LEU A 88 12.51 3.31 -0.89
N VAL A 89 12.42 4.45 -0.21
CA VAL A 89 13.28 5.61 -0.44
C VAL A 89 14.75 5.25 -0.24
N GLU A 90 15.07 4.50 0.82
CA GLU A 90 16.43 4.04 1.09
C GLU A 90 16.98 3.09 0.02
N LYS A 91 16.14 2.24 -0.57
CA LYS A 91 16.53 1.35 -1.67
C LYS A 91 16.66 2.08 -3.01
N MET A 92 15.81 3.07 -3.26
CA MET A 92 15.85 3.85 -4.49
C MET A 92 17.09 4.73 -4.59
N ASN A 93 17.53 5.33 -3.48
CA ASN A 93 18.69 6.24 -3.40
C ASN A 93 18.75 7.21 -4.59
N VAL A 94 17.66 7.95 -4.82
CA VAL A 94 17.45 8.77 -6.03
C VAL A 94 18.45 9.93 -6.19
N PHE A 95 19.24 10.25 -5.16
CA PHE A 95 20.30 11.25 -5.20
C PHE A 95 21.70 10.65 -5.23
N ASN A 96 21.84 9.33 -5.36
CA ASN A 96 23.12 8.61 -5.33
C ASN A 96 23.97 8.99 -4.10
N THR A 97 23.33 9.17 -2.95
CA THR A 97 24.00 9.45 -1.67
C THR A 97 24.99 8.33 -1.37
N GLU A 98 26.19 8.68 -0.92
CA GLU A 98 27.15 7.69 -0.45
C GLU A 98 26.63 7.07 0.85
N VAL A 99 26.32 5.78 0.80
CA VAL A 99 25.77 5.02 1.92
C VAL A 99 26.69 3.88 2.34
N ARG A 100 27.76 3.60 1.57
CA ARG A 100 28.75 2.60 1.93
C ARG A 100 29.61 3.15 3.07
N GLY A 101 29.83 2.32 4.08
CA GLY A 101 30.62 2.69 5.27
C GLY A 101 29.83 3.41 6.37
N LEU A 102 28.56 3.77 6.12
CA LEU A 102 27.67 4.22 7.20
C LEU A 102 27.44 3.08 8.19
N SER A 103 27.34 3.40 9.48
CA SER A 103 26.87 2.45 10.48
C SER A 103 25.42 2.03 10.16
N LYS A 104 24.98 0.89 10.70
CA LYS A 104 23.61 0.42 10.46
C LYS A 104 22.55 1.40 10.98
N VAL A 105 22.85 2.11 12.06
CA VAL A 105 22.00 3.17 12.62
C VAL A 105 21.89 4.35 11.65
N GLU A 106 23.02 4.86 11.15
CA GLU A 106 23.02 5.98 10.18
C GLU A 106 22.37 5.58 8.85
N ARG A 107 22.58 4.33 8.41
CA ARG A 107 22.00 3.80 7.17
C ARG A 107 20.47 3.79 7.19
N ALA A 108 19.84 3.71 8.36
CA ALA A 108 18.39 3.53 8.50
C ALA A 108 17.58 4.61 7.77
N ASN A 109 18.03 5.87 7.78
CA ASN A 109 17.29 7.01 7.21
C ASN A 109 18.17 7.93 6.35
N ALA A 110 19.28 7.42 5.81
CA ALA A 110 20.26 8.23 5.09
C ALA A 110 19.64 8.98 3.89
N CYS A 111 18.91 8.29 3.03
CA CYS A 111 18.30 8.87 1.82
C CYS A 111 17.08 9.72 2.16
N CYS A 112 16.25 9.29 3.12
CA CYS A 112 15.12 10.06 3.60
C CYS A 112 15.56 11.41 4.17
N SER A 113 16.68 11.42 4.91
CA SER A 113 17.23 12.65 5.51
C SER A 113 17.69 13.63 4.44
N VAL A 114 18.35 13.15 3.37
CA VAL A 114 18.73 13.99 2.23
C VAL A 114 17.49 14.64 1.59
N ILE A 115 16.42 13.90 1.35
CA ILE A 115 15.18 14.47 0.78
C ILE A 115 14.56 15.50 1.73
N LYS A 116 14.49 15.21 3.02
CA LYS A 116 13.94 16.13 4.04
C LYS A 116 14.72 17.44 4.16
N GLN A 117 15.99 17.47 3.73
CA GLN A 117 16.77 18.72 3.66
C GLN A 117 16.42 19.60 2.45
N LEU A 118 15.78 19.05 1.42
CA LEU A 118 15.42 19.81 0.21
C LEU A 118 14.14 20.64 0.40
N MET A 119 13.21 20.14 1.22
CA MET A 119 11.91 20.73 1.44
C MET A 119 11.58 20.77 2.93
N LYS A 120 11.23 21.94 3.43
CA LYS A 120 10.69 22.11 4.78
C LYS A 120 9.21 21.73 4.78
N LYS A 121 8.84 20.73 5.56
CA LYS A 121 7.44 20.37 5.84
C LYS A 121 6.86 21.38 6.83
N GLU A 122 5.85 22.13 6.40
CA GLU A 122 5.18 23.15 7.22
C GLU A 122 4.07 22.54 8.06
N PHE A 123 3.23 21.69 7.46
CA PHE A 123 2.16 20.98 8.17
C PHE A 123 1.71 19.72 7.41
N THR A 124 1.06 18.82 8.15
CA THR A 124 0.39 17.61 7.62
C THR A 124 -1.12 17.82 7.65
N LEU A 125 -1.80 17.47 6.57
CA LEU A 125 -3.22 17.15 6.58
C LEU A 125 -3.36 15.64 6.79
N GLU A 126 -3.62 15.26 8.03
CA GLU A 126 -3.67 13.86 8.51
C GLU A 126 -4.67 13.01 7.75
N PHE A 127 -4.39 11.72 7.62
CA PHE A 127 -5.28 10.77 6.95
C PHE A 127 -6.72 10.84 7.50
N SER A 128 -7.70 10.91 6.61
CA SER A 128 -9.12 10.69 6.94
C SER A 128 -9.67 9.51 6.15
N ARG A 129 -10.54 8.74 6.78
CA ARG A 129 -11.27 7.62 6.17
C ARG A 129 -12.17 8.06 5.02
N ASP A 130 -12.67 9.30 5.04
CA ASP A 130 -13.60 9.81 4.02
C ASP A 130 -12.89 10.03 2.69
N ARG A 131 -11.73 10.70 2.74
CA ARG A 131 -10.92 11.00 1.54
C ARG A 131 -9.85 9.94 1.23
N LYS A 132 -9.63 9.00 2.15
CA LYS A 132 -8.66 7.90 2.07
C LYS A 132 -7.27 8.33 1.60
N SER A 133 -6.83 9.52 2.03
CA SER A 133 -5.54 10.09 1.65
C SER A 133 -5.01 11.00 2.74
N MET A 134 -3.69 11.19 2.78
CA MET A 134 -3.00 12.20 3.57
C MET A 134 -2.16 13.07 2.66
N SER A 135 -1.82 14.27 3.14
CA SER A 135 -0.96 15.18 2.39
C SER A 135 -0.10 16.03 3.31
N VAL A 136 1.02 16.52 2.80
CA VAL A 136 1.89 17.46 3.50
C VAL A 136 2.10 18.70 2.66
N TYR A 137 2.10 19.86 3.29
CA TYR A 137 2.46 21.11 2.67
C TYR A 137 3.93 21.41 2.93
N CYS A 138 4.68 21.66 1.88
CA CYS A 138 6.13 21.84 1.93
C CYS A 138 6.57 23.12 1.21
N SER A 139 7.48 23.85 1.82
CA SER A 139 8.22 24.96 1.22
C SER A 139 9.66 24.53 0.89
N PRO A 140 10.31 25.07 -0.14
CA PRO A 140 11.72 24.77 -0.40
C PRO A 140 12.61 25.24 0.75
N ALA A 141 13.60 24.43 1.14
CA ALA A 141 14.50 24.79 2.24
C ALA A 141 15.49 25.92 1.89
N LYS A 142 15.76 26.15 0.60
CA LYS A 142 16.58 27.25 0.08
C LYS A 142 15.87 27.88 -1.13
N SER A 143 15.83 29.20 -1.21
CA SER A 143 15.39 29.91 -2.42
C SER A 143 16.44 29.74 -3.53
N GLY A 144 16.33 28.66 -4.30
CA GLY A 144 17.10 28.51 -5.52
C GLY A 144 16.79 29.63 -6.51
N LYS A 145 17.68 29.84 -7.50
CA LYS A 145 17.48 30.83 -8.58
C LYS A 145 16.21 30.58 -9.41
N THR A 146 15.67 29.37 -9.35
CA THR A 146 14.39 29.00 -9.96
C THR A 146 13.35 28.93 -8.85
N PRO A 147 12.27 29.73 -8.88
CA PRO A 147 11.23 29.70 -7.87
C PRO A 147 10.42 28.41 -8.00
N VAL A 148 10.87 27.36 -7.33
CA VAL A 148 10.02 26.20 -7.05
C VAL A 148 9.05 26.67 -5.97
N GLY A 149 7.83 27.05 -6.36
CA GLY A 149 6.81 27.43 -5.38
C GLY A 149 6.49 26.28 -4.43
N ASN A 150 5.81 26.60 -3.32
CA ASN A 150 5.37 25.62 -2.34
C ASN A 150 4.61 24.46 -2.99
N LYS A 151 4.75 23.26 -2.42
CA LYS A 151 4.16 22.03 -2.95
C LYS A 151 3.33 21.34 -1.89
N MET A 152 2.28 20.67 -2.35
CA MET A 152 1.55 19.70 -1.54
C MET A 152 1.82 18.30 -2.09
N PHE A 153 2.37 17.42 -1.26
CA PHE A 153 2.59 16.02 -1.62
C PHE A 153 1.47 15.18 -1.03
N VAL A 154 0.90 14.28 -1.82
CA VAL A 154 -0.30 13.51 -1.45
C VAL A 154 -0.02 12.02 -1.64
N LYS A 155 -0.47 11.18 -0.69
CA LYS A 155 -0.56 9.73 -0.85
C LYS A 155 -1.90 9.21 -0.33
N GLY A 156 -2.42 8.14 -0.91
CA GLY A 156 -3.72 7.59 -0.54
C GLY A 156 -4.17 6.43 -1.41
N ALA A 157 -5.44 6.04 -1.23
CA ALA A 157 -6.09 5.03 -2.08
C ALA A 157 -6.08 5.48 -3.56
N PRO A 158 -5.72 4.60 -4.51
CA PRO A 158 -5.60 4.96 -5.92
C PRO A 158 -6.83 5.65 -6.47
N GLU A 159 -8.02 5.10 -6.23
CA GLU A 159 -9.29 5.61 -6.77
C GLU A 159 -9.53 7.05 -6.28
N GLY A 160 -9.47 7.25 -4.97
CA GLY A 160 -9.72 8.57 -4.38
C GLY A 160 -8.64 9.63 -4.67
N VAL A 161 -7.41 9.25 -5.01
CA VAL A 161 -6.36 10.21 -5.40
C VAL A 161 -6.43 10.52 -6.89
N ILE A 162 -6.59 9.51 -7.75
CA ILE A 162 -6.64 9.67 -9.20
C ILE A 162 -7.88 10.49 -9.62
N ASP A 163 -9.02 10.30 -8.98
CA ASP A 163 -10.24 11.09 -9.26
C ASP A 163 -10.03 12.60 -9.02
N ARG A 164 -9.07 12.97 -8.16
CA ARG A 164 -8.68 14.36 -7.89
C ARG A 164 -7.48 14.84 -8.73
N CYS A 165 -6.95 14.00 -9.61
CA CYS A 165 -5.82 14.38 -10.47
C CYS A 165 -6.31 15.03 -11.75
N SER A 166 -6.05 16.34 -11.90
CA SER A 166 -6.31 17.04 -13.16
C SER A 166 -5.22 16.77 -14.22
N TYR A 167 -4.03 16.35 -13.78
CA TYR A 167 -2.83 16.20 -14.61
C TYR A 167 -2.07 14.92 -14.28
N ILE A 168 -1.17 14.51 -15.17
CA ILE A 168 -0.18 13.45 -15.01
C ILE A 168 1.24 14.02 -15.15
N ARG A 169 2.19 13.49 -14.39
CA ARG A 169 3.63 13.73 -14.54
C ARG A 169 4.23 12.75 -15.54
N VAL A 170 4.99 13.27 -16.52
CA VAL A 170 5.81 12.48 -17.45
C VAL A 170 7.23 13.05 -17.42
N GLY A 171 8.16 12.34 -16.77
CA GLY A 171 9.48 12.90 -16.46
C GLY A 171 9.34 14.16 -15.60
N THR A 172 9.78 15.31 -16.12
CA THR A 172 9.57 16.64 -15.49
C THR A 172 8.32 17.36 -15.99
N SER A 173 7.71 16.90 -17.08
CA SER A 173 6.58 17.55 -17.76
C SER A 173 5.25 17.24 -17.09
N ARG A 174 4.30 18.20 -17.12
CA ARG A 174 2.93 18.04 -16.63
C ARG A 174 1.99 18.01 -17.84
N VAL A 175 1.23 16.93 -18.00
CA VAL A 175 0.29 16.73 -19.11
C VAL A 175 -1.13 16.65 -18.56
N PRO A 176 -2.16 17.22 -19.21
CA PRO A 176 -3.55 17.04 -18.79
C PRO A 176 -3.95 15.55 -18.79
N LEU A 177 -4.66 15.11 -17.76
CA LEU A 177 -5.26 13.77 -17.74
C LEU A 177 -6.61 13.85 -18.47
N THR A 178 -6.66 13.40 -19.72
CA THR A 178 -7.83 13.52 -20.61
C THR A 178 -8.74 12.30 -20.60
N GLY A 179 -10.05 12.55 -20.48
CA GLY A 179 -11.17 11.64 -20.71
C GLY A 179 -12.49 12.45 -20.72
N PRO A 180 -13.59 12.00 -21.37
CA PRO A 180 -14.84 12.79 -21.49
C PRO A 180 -15.68 12.96 -20.21
N VAL A 181 -15.24 12.51 -19.03
CA VAL A 181 -16.02 12.64 -17.78
C VAL A 181 -15.08 13.05 -16.65
N LYS A 182 -14.70 14.33 -16.65
CA LYS A 182 -13.94 14.97 -15.55
C LYS A 182 -14.68 16.16 -14.93
N ASP A 183 -15.86 16.46 -15.43
CA ASP A 183 -16.70 17.55 -14.97
C ASP A 183 -17.81 16.99 -14.10
N ASN A 184 -17.50 16.64 -12.84
CA ASN A 184 -18.46 16.72 -11.75
C ASN A 184 -17.74 16.56 -10.40
N ILE A 185 -17.79 17.65 -9.61
CA ILE A 185 -17.57 17.75 -8.16
C ILE A 185 -16.14 18.17 -7.73
N LEU A 186 -16.04 19.48 -7.44
CA LEU A 186 -15.12 20.15 -6.50
C LEU A 186 -13.60 19.97 -6.75
N SER A 187 -13.10 20.88 -7.58
CA SER A 187 -11.71 21.22 -7.92
C SER A 187 -10.67 21.03 -6.79
N THR A 188 -9.86 19.99 -6.92
CA THR A 188 -8.46 20.01 -6.46
C THR A 188 -7.58 19.66 -7.65
N GLU A 189 -6.61 20.51 -7.99
CA GLU A 189 -5.75 20.29 -9.17
C GLU A 189 -4.51 19.45 -8.81
N LEU A 190 -4.67 18.15 -8.56
CA LEU A 190 -3.51 17.28 -8.32
C LEU A 190 -2.83 16.86 -9.63
N THR A 191 -1.53 16.54 -9.54
CA THR A 191 -0.76 15.92 -10.63
C THR A 191 -0.38 14.51 -10.20
N PHE A 192 -0.84 13.49 -10.92
CA PHE A 192 -0.51 12.10 -10.64
C PHE A 192 0.96 11.82 -11.01
N VAL A 193 1.74 11.28 -10.07
CA VAL A 193 3.18 11.01 -10.26
C VAL A 193 3.46 9.53 -10.51
N GLY A 194 2.85 8.65 -9.72
CA GLY A 194 3.09 7.22 -9.79
C GLY A 194 2.35 6.47 -8.69
N CYS A 195 2.59 5.17 -8.60
CA CYS A 195 1.98 4.30 -7.59
C CYS A 195 3.00 3.29 -7.07
N VAL A 196 2.77 2.83 -5.84
CA VAL A 196 3.60 1.83 -5.16
C VAL A 196 2.71 0.67 -4.72
N GLY A 197 3.09 -0.54 -5.11
CA GLY A 197 2.46 -1.79 -4.73
C GLY A 197 3.17 -2.39 -3.52
N MET A 198 2.48 -2.35 -2.38
CA MET A 198 2.95 -2.98 -1.14
C MET A 198 2.28 -4.32 -0.88
N LEU A 199 3.02 -5.21 -0.26
CA LEU A 199 2.55 -6.54 0.12
C LEU A 199 2.89 -6.78 1.60
N ASP A 200 1.91 -7.24 2.37
CA ASP A 200 2.20 -7.98 3.60
C ASP A 200 2.25 -9.47 3.23
N PRO A 201 3.45 -10.06 3.07
CA PRO A 201 3.54 -11.44 2.62
C PRO A 201 2.89 -12.36 3.66
N PRO A 202 2.09 -13.37 3.23
CA PRO A 202 1.61 -14.41 4.13
C PRO A 202 2.77 -15.06 4.87
N ARG A 203 2.55 -15.48 6.13
CA ARG A 203 3.57 -16.25 6.86
C ARG A 203 3.82 -17.57 6.13
N LYS A 204 5.06 -18.06 6.16
CA LYS A 204 5.50 -19.22 5.36
C LYS A 204 4.67 -20.48 5.67
N GLU A 205 4.28 -20.63 6.92
CA GLU A 205 3.51 -21.74 7.46
C GLU A 205 2.03 -21.73 7.05
N VAL A 206 1.46 -20.57 6.66
CA VAL A 206 0.01 -20.41 6.47
C VAL A 206 -0.55 -21.33 5.39
N MET A 207 0.17 -21.49 4.27
CA MET A 207 -0.26 -22.36 3.18
C MET A 207 -0.34 -23.83 3.63
N GLY A 208 0.68 -24.31 4.34
CA GLY A 208 0.70 -25.67 4.89
C GLY A 208 -0.40 -25.88 5.92
N SER A 209 -0.64 -24.90 6.80
CA SER A 209 -1.72 -24.97 7.79
C SER A 209 -3.11 -25.02 7.14
N ILE A 210 -3.37 -24.24 6.09
CA ILE A 210 -4.65 -24.26 5.36
C ILE A 210 -4.87 -25.62 4.69
N GLN A 211 -3.82 -26.21 4.10
CA GLN A 211 -3.89 -27.54 3.52
C GLN A 211 -4.21 -28.62 4.56
N LEU A 212 -3.58 -28.56 5.74
CA LEU A 212 -3.87 -29.47 6.86
C LEU A 212 -5.31 -29.30 7.36
N CYS A 213 -5.79 -28.06 7.52
CA CYS A 213 -7.19 -27.80 7.87
C CYS A 213 -8.15 -28.43 6.85
N ARG A 214 -7.91 -28.21 5.55
CA ARG A 214 -8.73 -28.80 4.48
C ARG A 214 -8.70 -30.34 4.51
N ALA A 215 -7.54 -30.95 4.71
CA ALA A 215 -7.41 -32.40 4.83
C ALA A 215 -8.14 -32.98 6.06
N ALA A 216 -8.26 -32.20 7.14
CA ALA A 216 -9.00 -32.56 8.34
C ALA A 216 -10.49 -32.22 8.28
N GLY A 217 -11.01 -31.70 7.15
CA GLY A 217 -12.41 -31.27 7.01
C GLY A 217 -12.72 -29.95 7.72
N ILE A 218 -11.70 -29.18 8.13
CA ILE A 218 -11.85 -27.88 8.78
C ILE A 218 -11.90 -26.79 7.72
N ARG A 219 -13.00 -26.02 7.68
CA ARG A 219 -13.15 -24.87 6.78
C ARG A 219 -12.45 -23.64 7.34
N VAL A 220 -11.74 -22.92 6.48
CA VAL A 220 -11.06 -21.66 6.83
C VAL A 220 -11.76 -20.51 6.11
N ILE A 221 -12.15 -19.48 6.86
CA ILE A 221 -12.76 -18.26 6.34
C ILE A 221 -11.82 -17.08 6.65
N MET A 222 -11.40 -16.34 5.63
CA MET A 222 -10.63 -15.11 5.82
C MET A 222 -11.56 -13.96 6.20
N ILE A 223 -11.18 -13.18 7.21
CA ILE A 223 -11.86 -11.94 7.60
C ILE A 223 -10.81 -10.81 7.62
N THR A 224 -10.96 -9.80 6.76
CA THR A 224 -9.96 -8.73 6.60
C THR A 224 -10.58 -7.33 6.45
N GLY A 225 -9.80 -6.30 6.78
CA GLY A 225 -10.11 -4.89 6.52
C GLY A 225 -9.71 -4.42 5.12
N ASP A 226 -9.06 -5.27 4.32
CA ASP A 226 -8.68 -4.97 2.93
C ASP A 226 -9.90 -4.82 2.02
N ASN A 227 -9.68 -4.30 0.80
CA ASN A 227 -10.70 -4.34 -0.24
C ASN A 227 -10.95 -5.79 -0.71
N LYS A 228 -12.13 -6.05 -1.28
CA LYS A 228 -12.57 -7.39 -1.70
C LYS A 228 -11.63 -8.03 -2.73
N GLY A 229 -11.18 -7.28 -3.72
CA GLY A 229 -10.28 -7.79 -4.77
C GLY A 229 -8.95 -8.30 -4.21
N THR A 230 -8.31 -7.50 -3.36
CA THR A 230 -7.07 -7.87 -2.65
C THR A 230 -7.30 -9.06 -1.74
N ALA A 231 -8.39 -9.08 -0.98
CA ALA A 231 -8.71 -10.19 -0.08
C ALA A 231 -8.87 -11.52 -0.84
N VAL A 232 -9.58 -11.51 -1.97
CA VAL A 232 -9.73 -12.68 -2.85
C VAL A 232 -8.38 -13.11 -3.44
N ALA A 233 -7.55 -12.18 -3.90
CA ALA A 233 -6.23 -12.48 -4.44
C ALA A 233 -5.32 -13.13 -3.37
N ILE A 234 -5.37 -12.64 -2.12
CA ILE A 234 -4.64 -13.27 -1.00
C ILE A 234 -5.22 -14.65 -0.71
N CYS A 235 -6.55 -14.82 -0.67
CA CYS A 235 -7.21 -16.12 -0.45
C CYS A 235 -6.77 -17.17 -1.48
N ARG A 236 -6.66 -16.79 -2.76
CA ARG A 236 -6.12 -17.67 -3.82
C ARG A 236 -4.67 -18.05 -3.54
N ARG A 237 -3.83 -17.05 -3.24
CA ARG A 237 -2.39 -17.25 -2.98
C ARG A 237 -2.12 -18.17 -1.79
N ILE A 238 -2.97 -18.15 -0.76
CA ILE A 238 -2.79 -18.99 0.44
C ILE A 238 -3.57 -20.31 0.39
N GLY A 239 -4.36 -20.54 -0.67
CA GLY A 239 -5.08 -21.80 -0.89
C GLY A 239 -6.46 -21.90 -0.23
N ILE A 240 -7.07 -20.79 0.22
CA ILE A 240 -8.50 -20.78 0.61
C ILE A 240 -9.37 -20.99 -0.62
N PHE A 241 -9.09 -20.23 -1.69
CA PHE A 241 -9.67 -20.44 -3.02
C PHE A 241 -8.63 -21.06 -3.96
N THR A 242 -9.08 -21.77 -4.98
CA THR A 242 -8.17 -22.14 -6.09
C THR A 242 -7.98 -20.96 -7.05
N GLU A 243 -6.95 -20.99 -7.89
CA GLU A 243 -6.62 -19.88 -8.79
C GLU A 243 -7.77 -19.54 -9.76
N GLU A 244 -8.48 -20.56 -10.24
CA GLU A 244 -9.57 -20.44 -11.22
C GLU A 244 -10.96 -20.50 -10.60
N GLU A 245 -11.06 -20.64 -9.27
CA GLU A 245 -12.36 -20.75 -8.60
C GLU A 245 -13.22 -19.50 -8.80
N ASP A 246 -14.47 -19.71 -9.23
CA ASP A 246 -15.50 -18.69 -9.15
C ASP A 246 -15.88 -18.44 -7.68
N VAL A 247 -15.66 -17.19 -7.27
CA VAL A 247 -15.87 -16.71 -5.91
C VAL A 247 -17.21 -15.97 -5.75
N THR A 248 -18.05 -15.94 -6.78
CA THR A 248 -19.40 -15.37 -6.73
C THR A 248 -20.21 -16.07 -5.65
N GLY A 249 -20.76 -15.31 -4.71
CA GLY A 249 -21.45 -15.85 -3.53
C GLY A 249 -20.56 -16.53 -2.49
N LYS A 250 -19.22 -16.45 -2.62
CA LYS A 250 -18.23 -16.97 -1.65
C LYS A 250 -17.33 -15.90 -1.04
N ALA A 251 -17.34 -14.70 -1.60
CA ALA A 251 -16.62 -13.55 -1.07
C ALA A 251 -17.56 -12.34 -0.96
N PHE A 252 -17.59 -11.69 0.20
CA PHE A 252 -18.46 -10.55 0.48
C PHE A 252 -17.67 -9.41 1.12
N THR A 253 -18.03 -8.17 0.83
CA THR A 253 -17.72 -7.04 1.70
C THR A 253 -18.69 -7.02 2.88
N GLY A 254 -18.34 -6.32 3.97
CA GLY A 254 -19.28 -6.07 5.07
C GLY A 254 -20.61 -5.47 4.58
N ARG A 255 -20.54 -4.46 3.70
CA ARG A 255 -21.71 -3.83 3.10
C ARG A 255 -22.56 -4.80 2.26
N GLU A 256 -21.93 -5.55 1.35
CA GLU A 256 -22.66 -6.55 0.56
C GLU A 256 -23.31 -7.61 1.46
N PHE A 257 -22.70 -7.96 2.59
CA PHE A 257 -23.28 -8.88 3.56
C PHE A 257 -24.47 -8.27 4.32
N ASP A 258 -24.39 -6.99 4.71
CA ASP A 258 -25.49 -6.28 5.37
C ASP A 258 -26.69 -6.06 4.45
N ASP A 259 -26.45 -5.84 3.16
CA ASP A 259 -27.48 -5.63 2.14
C ASP A 259 -28.28 -6.92 1.86
N LEU A 260 -27.78 -8.11 2.25
CA LEU A 260 -28.53 -9.36 2.20
C LEU A 260 -29.59 -9.43 3.29
N ASP A 261 -30.71 -10.10 3.02
CA ASP A 261 -31.67 -10.41 4.07
C ASP A 261 -31.11 -11.43 5.08
N LEU A 262 -31.77 -11.59 6.23
CA LEU A 262 -31.30 -12.47 7.30
C LEU A 262 -31.19 -13.94 6.87
N TYR A 263 -32.03 -14.39 5.94
CA TYR A 263 -31.99 -15.77 5.45
C TYR A 263 -30.76 -15.97 4.57
N ASP A 264 -30.55 -15.08 3.61
CA ASP A 264 -29.41 -15.11 2.69
C ASP A 264 -28.09 -14.87 3.41
N GLN A 265 -28.05 -14.05 4.46
CA GLN A 265 -26.86 -13.92 5.32
C GLN A 265 -26.47 -15.25 5.98
N LYS A 266 -27.46 -16.00 6.51
CA LYS A 266 -27.23 -17.33 7.10
C LYS A 266 -26.70 -18.32 6.05
N ILE A 267 -27.24 -18.29 4.83
CA ILE A 267 -26.75 -19.16 3.76
C ILE A 267 -25.35 -18.73 3.28
N ALA A 268 -25.09 -17.43 3.20
CA ALA A 268 -23.82 -16.87 2.76
C ALA A 268 -22.66 -17.32 3.66
N VAL A 269 -22.81 -17.27 5.00
CA VAL A 269 -21.72 -17.68 5.91
C VAL A 269 -21.30 -19.14 5.77
N ARG A 270 -22.19 -20.04 5.31
CA ARG A 270 -21.87 -21.45 5.07
C ARG A 270 -20.98 -21.68 3.86
N LYS A 271 -21.11 -20.83 2.84
CA LYS A 271 -20.39 -20.95 1.57
C LYS A 271 -19.19 -20.01 1.48
N ALA A 272 -19.20 -18.93 2.26
CA ALA A 272 -18.16 -17.92 2.21
C ALA A 272 -16.80 -18.48 2.63
N GLY A 273 -15.78 -18.12 1.85
CA GLY A 273 -14.37 -18.28 2.20
C GLY A 273 -13.70 -16.95 2.56
N CYS A 274 -14.35 -15.81 2.30
CA CYS A 274 -13.75 -14.49 2.51
C CYS A 274 -14.79 -13.41 2.85
N PHE A 275 -14.52 -12.62 3.88
CA PHE A 275 -15.20 -11.37 4.19
C PHE A 275 -14.19 -10.21 4.24
N ALA A 276 -14.42 -9.18 3.43
CA ALA A 276 -13.57 -8.00 3.30
C ALA A 276 -14.26 -6.74 3.84
N ARG A 277 -13.50 -5.68 4.17
CA ARG A 277 -14.05 -4.43 4.75
C ARG A 277 -15.05 -4.69 5.90
N VAL A 278 -14.72 -5.64 6.79
CA VAL A 278 -15.62 -6.03 7.89
C VAL A 278 -15.51 -5.10 9.10
N GLU A 279 -16.64 -4.89 9.77
CA GLU A 279 -16.73 -4.22 11.06
C GLU A 279 -16.64 -5.23 12.22
N PRO A 280 -16.36 -4.79 13.46
CA PRO A 280 -16.37 -5.66 14.62
C PRO A 280 -17.69 -6.44 14.82
N SER A 281 -18.83 -5.81 14.55
CA SER A 281 -20.17 -6.42 14.63
C SER A 281 -20.33 -7.62 13.69
N HIS A 282 -19.79 -7.55 12.46
CA HIS A 282 -19.85 -8.64 11.49
C HIS A 282 -19.16 -9.90 11.99
N LYS A 283 -18.06 -9.77 12.73
CA LYS A 283 -17.32 -10.92 13.26
C LYS A 283 -18.21 -11.76 14.18
N SER A 284 -18.87 -11.11 15.14
CA SER A 284 -19.78 -11.79 16.06
C SER A 284 -20.96 -12.39 15.32
N LYS A 285 -21.57 -11.66 14.37
CA LYS A 285 -22.71 -12.12 13.57
C LYS A 285 -22.37 -13.35 12.70
N ILE A 286 -21.17 -13.38 12.10
CA ILE A 286 -20.68 -14.54 11.34
C ILE A 286 -20.54 -15.76 12.27
N VAL A 287 -19.93 -15.58 13.44
CA VAL A 287 -19.76 -16.67 14.42
C VAL A 287 -21.12 -17.19 14.90
N GLU A 288 -22.07 -16.30 15.20
CA GLU A 288 -23.43 -16.66 15.62
C GLU A 288 -24.15 -17.49 14.54
N PHE A 289 -24.10 -17.07 13.28
CA PHE A 289 -24.72 -17.84 12.20
C PHE A 289 -24.06 -19.20 11.99
N LEU A 290 -22.74 -19.31 12.11
CA LEU A 290 -22.03 -20.61 12.02
C LEU A 290 -22.42 -21.53 13.17
N GLN A 291 -22.47 -21.02 14.40
CA GLN A 291 -22.94 -21.76 15.57
C GLN A 291 -24.40 -22.20 15.44
N GLY A 292 -25.25 -21.40 14.77
CA GLY A 292 -26.63 -21.76 14.44
C GLY A 292 -26.77 -22.93 13.45
N PHE A 293 -25.68 -23.37 12.80
CA PHE A 293 -25.61 -24.60 12.00
C PHE A 293 -24.87 -25.73 12.72
N ASP A 294 -24.73 -25.63 14.05
CA ASP A 294 -23.98 -26.56 14.90
C ASP A 294 -22.48 -26.68 14.53
N GLU A 295 -21.91 -25.67 13.83
CA GLU A 295 -20.48 -25.62 13.54
C GLU A 295 -19.69 -25.10 14.77
N ILE A 296 -18.79 -25.93 15.31
CA ILE A 296 -17.82 -25.50 16.31
C ILE A 296 -16.84 -24.52 15.65
N THR A 297 -16.96 -23.24 16.00
CA THR A 297 -16.25 -22.14 15.32
C THR A 297 -15.14 -21.58 16.19
N ALA A 298 -13.93 -21.46 15.62
CA ALA A 298 -12.80 -20.76 16.23
C ALA A 298 -12.49 -19.47 15.46
N MET A 299 -12.46 -18.34 16.17
CA MET A 299 -12.10 -17.04 15.60
C MET A 299 -10.68 -16.66 16.04
N VAL A 300 -9.79 -16.45 15.08
CA VAL A 300 -8.39 -16.07 15.34
C VAL A 300 -8.18 -14.62 14.92
N SER A 301 -7.86 -13.75 15.89
CA SER A 301 -7.44 -12.38 15.64
C SER A 301 -6.05 -12.14 16.20
N ARG A 302 -5.27 -11.25 15.57
CA ARG A 302 -4.11 -10.68 16.29
C ARG A 302 -4.66 -9.92 17.50
N LYS A 303 -4.15 -10.17 18.70
CA LYS A 303 -4.36 -9.25 19.83
C LYS A 303 -3.90 -7.87 19.35
N GLU A 304 -4.81 -6.91 19.28
CA GLU A 304 -4.42 -5.51 19.30
C GLU A 304 -3.63 -5.34 20.60
N ARG A 305 -2.34 -5.02 20.49
CA ARG A 305 -1.65 -4.42 21.63
C ARG A 305 -2.32 -3.07 21.78
N ILE A 306 -3.25 -2.98 22.72
CA ILE A 306 -3.69 -1.71 23.28
C ILE A 306 -2.41 -1.16 23.94
N GLU A 307 -1.83 -0.13 23.31
CA GLU A 307 -0.88 0.77 23.97
C GLU A 307 -1.64 1.66 24.96
#